data_AF-A0A0B7AFC4-F1
#
_entry.id   AF-A0A0B7AFC4-F1
#
_cell.length_a   1.000
_cell.length_b   1.000
_cell.length_c   1.000
_cell.angle_alpha   90.00
_cell.angle_beta   90.00
_cell.angle_gamma   90.00
#
_symmetry.space_group_name_H-M   'P 1'
#
loop_
_entity.id
_entity.type
_entity.pdbx_description
1 polymer ?
#
loop_
_entity_poly.entity_id
_entity_poly.type
_entity_poly.pdbx_seq_one_letter_code
_entity_poly.pdbx_strand_id
1 'polypeptide(L)'
;MKNQSPLRLALNTAQYGRVFQDRSHVFKLVPRPSGLNNDRIYNLNVRGKRGNIVQTFPAVEYDFTPNNLQIEKDDLIHIQWTGSNTHNNNNPAGDGQAGDAGEGKGGTDRSNFVEMSDRSSNFPTPFEQTKMWSSIKVEWIYFGKTDISAQNLAINMASAGYYRCASTVNCTEPANAAFLVSGRPKMSNVLDDAPASYEGALLRFKQSGIYHYMCTRNNSFSNRSQKGSIAVK
;
A
#
# COMPACT_ATOMS: atom_id res chain seq x y z
N MET A 1 31.10 -32.17 8.92
CA MET A 1 32.11 -31.88 7.88
C MET A 1 32.47 -30.40 7.93
N LYS A 2 33.61 -30.05 8.52
CA LYS A 2 34.20 -28.70 8.53
C LYS A 2 35.56 -28.79 7.85
N ASN A 3 35.58 -28.72 6.53
CA ASN A 3 36.81 -28.51 5.75
C ASN A 3 36.53 -27.36 4.78
N GLN A 4 36.81 -26.13 5.21
CA GLN A 4 36.96 -25.00 4.30
C GLN A 4 38.43 -24.61 4.31
N SER A 5 39.08 -24.70 3.14
CA SER A 5 40.46 -24.26 2.93
C SER A 5 40.67 -22.82 3.46
N PRO A 6 41.78 -22.53 4.16
CA PRO A 6 42.09 -21.19 4.65
C PRO A 6 42.41 -20.20 3.51
N LEU A 7 42.74 -20.69 2.32
CA LEU A 7 42.98 -19.86 1.15
C LEU A 7 41.65 -19.46 0.51
N ARG A 8 41.29 -18.18 0.61
CA ARG A 8 40.17 -17.59 -0.09
C ARG A 8 40.69 -16.70 -1.21
N LEU A 9 40.09 -16.82 -2.38
CA LEU A 9 40.32 -15.86 -3.45
C LEU A 9 39.83 -14.48 -3.00
N ALA A 10 40.66 -13.45 -3.20
CA ALA A 10 40.33 -12.05 -2.92
C ALA A 10 39.37 -11.49 -3.99
N LEU A 11 38.19 -12.08 -4.06
CA LEU A 11 37.19 -11.81 -5.08
C LEU A 11 35.91 -11.31 -4.43
N ASN A 12 35.38 -10.20 -4.95
CA ASN A 12 34.03 -9.80 -4.58
C ASN A 12 33.05 -10.78 -5.22
N THR A 13 32.56 -11.71 -4.43
CA THR A 13 31.63 -12.74 -4.89
C THR A 13 30.30 -12.18 -5.38
N ALA A 14 29.99 -10.88 -5.19
CA ALA A 14 28.88 -10.19 -5.84
C ALA A 14 29.11 -9.87 -7.33
N GLN A 15 30.36 -9.92 -7.80
CA GLN A 15 30.75 -9.69 -9.20
C GLN A 15 30.89 -10.99 -10.01
N TYR A 16 30.63 -12.14 -9.39
CA TYR A 16 30.61 -13.44 -10.06
C TYR A 16 29.18 -13.84 -10.37
N GLY A 17 28.97 -14.48 -11.52
CA GLY A 17 27.68 -15.03 -11.91
C GLY A 17 27.17 -15.99 -10.84
N ARG A 18 26.11 -15.60 -10.13
CA ARG A 18 25.37 -16.46 -9.22
C ARG A 18 24.03 -16.79 -9.85
N VAL A 19 23.51 -17.98 -9.57
CA VAL A 19 22.11 -18.29 -9.86
C VAL A 19 21.27 -17.47 -8.89
N PHE A 20 20.70 -16.37 -9.37
CA PHE A 20 19.67 -15.67 -8.61
C PHE A 20 18.48 -16.62 -8.49
N GLN A 21 18.09 -16.98 -7.27
CA GLN A 21 16.73 -17.47 -7.08
C GLN A 21 15.80 -16.35 -7.51
N ASP A 22 15.04 -16.60 -8.57
CA ASP A 22 13.99 -15.70 -9.00
C ASP A 22 13.05 -15.49 -7.82
N ARG A 23 12.93 -14.24 -7.38
CA ARG A 23 11.88 -13.85 -6.43
C ARG A 23 10.62 -13.63 -7.27
N SER A 24 10.02 -14.72 -7.72
CA SER A 24 8.81 -14.65 -8.54
C SER A 24 7.66 -14.10 -7.68
N HIS A 25 7.05 -13.00 -8.12
CA HIS A 25 5.85 -12.46 -7.49
C HIS A 25 4.61 -13.26 -7.96
N VAL A 26 3.75 -13.66 -7.01
CA VAL A 26 2.50 -14.36 -7.33
C VAL A 26 1.36 -13.35 -7.36
N PHE A 27 0.66 -13.27 -8.51
CA PHE A 27 -0.60 -12.54 -8.63
C PHE A 27 -1.75 -13.55 -8.70
N LYS A 28 -2.60 -13.56 -7.66
CA LYS A 28 -3.72 -14.49 -7.57
C LYS A 28 -4.98 -13.86 -8.18
N LEU A 29 -5.52 -14.48 -9.21
CA LEU A 29 -6.86 -14.16 -9.72
C LEU A 29 -7.88 -14.89 -8.86
N VAL A 30 -8.80 -14.14 -8.25
CA VAL A 30 -9.89 -14.67 -7.42
C VAL A 30 -11.24 -14.48 -8.13
N PRO A 31 -12.22 -15.39 -7.90
CA PRO A 31 -13.57 -15.19 -8.41
C PRO A 31 -14.15 -13.85 -7.94
N ARG A 32 -14.92 -13.22 -8.82
CA ARG A 32 -15.63 -11.98 -8.48
C ARG A 32 -16.73 -12.26 -7.45
N PRO A 33 -17.06 -11.31 -6.56
CA PRO A 33 -18.28 -11.38 -5.77
C PRO A 33 -19.52 -11.58 -6.65
N SER A 34 -20.54 -12.24 -6.10
CA SER A 34 -21.79 -12.50 -6.83
C SER A 34 -22.45 -11.19 -7.29
N GLY A 35 -22.99 -11.19 -8.50
CA GLY A 35 -23.67 -10.04 -9.09
C GLY A 35 -22.77 -9.05 -9.85
N LEU A 36 -21.44 -9.24 -9.86
CA LEU A 36 -20.48 -8.31 -10.51
C LEU A 36 -19.89 -8.85 -11.84
N ASN A 37 -20.62 -9.76 -12.50
CA ASN A 37 -20.10 -10.50 -13.66
C ASN A 37 -19.78 -9.59 -14.85
N ASN A 38 -20.60 -8.55 -15.07
CA ASN A 38 -20.49 -7.65 -16.22
C ASN A 38 -19.83 -6.32 -15.87
N ASP A 39 -19.50 -6.09 -14.61
CA ASP A 39 -18.93 -4.83 -14.20
C ASP A 39 -17.45 -4.73 -14.59
N ARG A 40 -17.00 -3.51 -14.91
CA ARG A 40 -15.60 -3.20 -15.19
C ARG A 40 -14.85 -2.96 -13.89
N ILE A 41 -13.73 -3.67 -13.73
CA ILE A 41 -12.87 -3.58 -12.55
C ILE A 41 -11.49 -3.10 -12.97
N TYR A 42 -11.04 -2.00 -12.38
CA TYR A 42 -9.67 -1.51 -12.51
C TYR A 42 -8.86 -1.90 -11.28
N ASN A 43 -7.66 -2.44 -11.47
CA ASN A 43 -6.75 -2.69 -10.38
C ASN A 43 -5.88 -1.45 -10.14
N LEU A 44 -5.95 -0.90 -8.93
CA LEU A 44 -5.07 0.16 -8.45
C LEU A 44 -4.12 -0.45 -7.43
N ASN A 45 -2.84 -0.47 -7.78
CA ASN A 45 -1.78 -1.11 -7.00
C ASN A 45 -0.69 -0.14 -6.58
N VAL A 46 0.25 -0.65 -5.79
CA VAL A 46 1.57 -0.05 -5.59
C VAL A 46 2.59 -0.81 -6.42
N ARG A 47 3.51 -0.08 -7.06
CA ARG A 47 4.68 -0.62 -7.76
C ARG A 47 5.95 0.03 -7.20
N GLY A 48 7.09 -0.52 -7.60
CA GLY A 48 8.39 0.04 -7.28
C GLY A 48 9.02 -0.59 -6.05
N LYS A 49 10.05 0.08 -5.55
CA LYS A 49 10.90 -0.37 -4.44
C LYS A 49 11.11 0.77 -3.47
N ARG A 50 11.39 0.45 -2.21
CA ARG A 50 11.90 1.42 -1.24
C ARG A 50 13.25 1.98 -1.67
N GLY A 51 13.42 3.28 -1.46
CA GLY A 51 14.65 4.01 -1.70
C GLY A 51 14.37 5.34 -2.36
N ASN A 52 15.41 6.13 -2.54
CA ASN A 52 15.39 7.28 -3.45
C ASN A 52 15.71 6.83 -4.89
N ILE A 53 15.61 7.76 -5.84
CA ILE A 53 15.86 7.51 -7.26
C ILE A 53 17.20 6.82 -7.58
N VAL A 54 18.25 7.06 -6.80
CA VAL A 54 19.58 6.43 -7.00
C VAL A 54 19.59 5.00 -6.47
N GLN A 55 18.98 4.75 -5.31
CA GLN A 55 18.90 3.43 -4.66
C GLN A 55 17.93 2.46 -5.34
N THR A 56 16.93 2.98 -6.05
CA THR A 56 15.96 2.15 -6.76
C THR A 56 16.36 1.88 -8.20
N PHE A 57 17.35 2.59 -8.76
CA PHE A 57 17.80 2.39 -10.14
C PHE A 57 18.23 0.92 -10.40
N PRO A 58 17.86 0.31 -11.54
CA PRO A 58 17.10 0.87 -12.67
C PRO A 58 15.57 0.82 -12.54
N ALA A 59 15.05 0.39 -11.39
CA ALA A 59 13.62 0.43 -11.08
C ALA A 59 13.18 1.83 -10.61
N VAL A 60 11.95 1.93 -10.12
CA VAL A 60 11.34 3.16 -9.62
C VAL A 60 11.04 3.06 -8.12
N GLU A 61 10.98 4.21 -7.47
CA GLU A 61 10.50 4.38 -6.11
C GLU A 61 9.04 3.91 -5.97
N TYR A 62 8.58 3.70 -4.74
CA TYR A 62 7.19 3.33 -4.50
C TYR A 62 6.23 4.35 -5.10
N ASP A 63 5.31 3.85 -5.92
CA ASP A 63 4.37 4.67 -6.67
C ASP A 63 3.03 3.95 -6.82
N PHE A 64 1.94 4.70 -6.94
CA PHE A 64 0.65 4.11 -7.31
C PHE A 64 0.62 3.77 -8.80
N THR A 65 -0.06 2.69 -9.17
CA THR A 65 -0.25 2.32 -10.57
C THR A 65 -1.69 1.86 -10.82
N PRO A 66 -2.43 2.51 -11.73
CA PRO A 66 -2.05 3.75 -12.44
C PRO A 66 -2.09 4.99 -11.53
N ASN A 67 -1.21 5.96 -11.77
CA ASN A 67 -1.19 7.24 -11.03
C ASN A 67 -2.39 8.14 -11.36
N ASN A 68 -2.85 8.11 -12.61
CA ASN A 68 -4.01 8.87 -13.09
C ASN A 68 -4.97 7.86 -13.68
N LEU A 69 -5.99 7.52 -12.93
CA LEU A 69 -7.01 6.57 -13.34
C LEU A 69 -8.24 7.34 -13.82
N GLN A 70 -8.70 7.06 -15.03
CA GLN A 70 -9.97 7.58 -15.54
C GLN A 70 -10.97 6.43 -15.60
N ILE A 71 -12.13 6.62 -15.00
CA ILE A 71 -13.22 5.65 -14.97
C ILE A 71 -14.55 6.34 -15.26
N GLU A 72 -15.56 5.56 -15.61
CA GLU A 72 -16.94 6.04 -15.69
C GLU A 72 -17.64 5.86 -14.34
N LYS A 73 -18.72 6.61 -14.12
CA LYS A 73 -19.64 6.35 -13.01
C LYS A 73 -20.07 4.86 -12.99
N ASP A 74 -20.17 4.31 -11.79
CA ASP A 74 -20.49 2.91 -11.51
C ASP A 74 -19.40 1.88 -11.85
N ASP A 75 -18.26 2.28 -12.41
CA ASP A 75 -17.08 1.41 -12.51
C ASP A 75 -16.55 1.05 -11.10
N LEU A 76 -15.83 -0.08 -11.01
CA LEU A 76 -15.21 -0.53 -9.78
C LEU A 76 -13.69 -0.38 -9.82
N ILE A 77 -13.12 -0.02 -8.68
CA ILE A 77 -11.69 -0.04 -8.44
C ILE A 77 -11.40 -1.07 -7.35
N HIS A 78 -10.52 -2.01 -7.65
CA HIS A 78 -9.90 -2.86 -6.64
C HIS A 78 -8.58 -2.22 -6.19
N ILE A 79 -8.60 -1.62 -5.00
CA ILE A 79 -7.42 -1.01 -4.39
C ILE A 79 -6.77 -2.06 -3.50
N GLN A 80 -5.56 -2.48 -3.85
CA GLN A 80 -4.78 -3.49 -3.12
C GLN A 80 -3.29 -3.17 -3.24
N TRP A 81 -2.45 -3.72 -2.35
CA TRP A 81 -1.00 -3.63 -2.53
C TRP A 81 -0.28 -4.74 -1.80
N THR A 82 0.94 -5.01 -2.26
CA THR A 82 1.87 -5.92 -1.61
C THR A 82 3.04 -5.14 -1.05
N GLY A 83 3.51 -5.57 0.11
CA GLY A 83 4.74 -5.09 0.73
C GLY A 83 5.57 -6.27 1.23
N SER A 84 6.55 -5.98 2.06
CA SER A 84 7.52 -6.97 2.55
C SER A 84 8.00 -6.66 3.96
N ASN A 85 8.21 -7.73 4.73
CA ASN A 85 8.88 -7.70 6.03
C ASN A 85 10.36 -8.09 5.98
N THR A 86 10.82 -8.50 4.80
CA THR A 86 12.14 -9.12 4.60
C THR A 86 12.93 -8.41 3.51
N HIS A 87 12.40 -7.28 2.99
CA HIS A 87 13.15 -6.47 2.06
C HIS A 87 14.42 -5.94 2.74
N ASN A 88 15.55 -6.33 2.19
CA ASN A 88 16.85 -5.90 2.63
C ASN A 88 17.44 -5.04 1.51
N ASN A 89 17.56 -3.73 1.75
CA ASN A 89 18.15 -2.81 0.80
C ASN A 89 19.69 -2.73 0.91
N ASN A 90 20.30 -3.73 1.57
CA ASN A 90 21.70 -3.78 2.00
C ASN A 90 22.08 -2.61 2.93
N ASN A 91 23.24 -2.70 3.59
CA ASN A 91 23.79 -1.59 4.37
C ASN A 91 24.07 -0.39 3.45
N PRO A 92 24.01 0.86 3.95
CA PRO A 92 24.43 2.03 3.19
C PRO A 92 25.81 1.78 2.59
N ALA A 93 25.86 1.64 1.27
CA ALA A 93 27.09 1.58 0.52
C ALA A 93 27.44 3.02 0.15
N GLY A 94 28.72 3.38 0.22
CA GLY A 94 29.20 4.74 -0.10
C GLY A 94 28.93 5.17 -1.55
N ASP A 95 28.32 4.32 -2.37
CA ASP A 95 27.86 4.59 -3.73
C ASP A 95 26.45 5.21 -3.81
N GLY A 96 25.74 5.31 -2.68
CA GLY A 96 24.37 5.83 -2.62
C GLY A 96 23.32 4.91 -3.26
N GLN A 97 23.66 3.67 -3.62
CA GLN A 97 22.77 2.70 -4.26
C GLN A 97 22.21 1.65 -3.29
N ALA A 98 22.70 1.62 -2.05
CA ALA A 98 22.19 0.77 -0.99
C ALA A 98 21.67 1.58 0.22
N GLY A 99 20.98 0.89 1.13
CA GLY A 99 20.33 1.48 2.30
C GLY A 99 18.89 1.91 2.04
N ASP A 100 18.13 2.06 3.11
CA ASP A 100 16.76 2.59 3.06
C ASP A 100 16.82 4.12 3.08
N ALA A 101 16.26 4.81 2.08
CA ALA A 101 16.26 6.29 2.10
C ALA A 101 15.46 6.85 3.29
N GLY A 102 16.00 7.89 3.91
CA GLY A 102 15.37 8.63 5.02
C GLY A 102 15.21 7.81 6.31
N GLU A 103 14.17 8.12 7.08
CA GLU A 103 13.82 7.47 8.36
C GLU A 103 13.18 6.07 8.21
N GLY A 104 13.33 5.43 7.03
CA GLY A 104 12.69 4.17 6.72
C GLY A 104 13.39 3.01 7.42
N LYS A 105 12.68 2.33 8.34
CA LYS A 105 13.20 1.08 8.93
C LYS A 105 13.33 0.00 7.85
N GLY A 106 14.50 -0.66 7.79
CA GLY A 106 14.72 -1.79 6.89
C GLY A 106 13.74 -2.93 7.15
N GLY A 107 13.29 -3.58 6.07
CA GLY A 107 12.31 -4.66 6.16
C GLY A 107 10.91 -4.22 6.59
N THR A 108 10.53 -2.95 6.44
CA THR A 108 9.15 -2.50 6.71
C THR A 108 8.54 -1.80 5.51
N ASP A 109 8.48 -2.50 4.38
CA ASP A 109 7.79 -2.02 3.18
C ASP A 109 6.29 -1.96 3.47
N ARG A 110 5.79 -0.74 3.57
CA ARG A 110 4.43 -0.39 4.00
C ARG A 110 3.90 0.64 3.04
N SER A 111 2.61 0.56 2.79
CA SER A 111 1.86 1.57 2.05
C SER A 111 0.52 1.78 2.73
N ASN A 112 -0.05 2.94 2.54
CA ASN A 112 -1.41 3.25 2.94
C ASN A 112 -2.06 4.16 1.89
N PHE A 113 -3.35 4.41 2.09
CA PHE A 113 -4.14 5.19 1.14
C PHE A 113 -5.04 6.16 1.90
N VAL A 114 -4.85 7.45 1.65
CA VAL A 114 -5.63 8.54 2.25
C VAL A 114 -6.00 9.56 1.19
N GLU A 115 -7.17 10.18 1.34
CA GLU A 115 -7.62 11.26 0.47
C GLU A 115 -6.85 12.55 0.75
N MET A 116 -6.59 13.32 -0.30
CA MET A 116 -5.99 14.64 -0.23
C MET A 116 -6.80 15.63 -1.08
N SER A 117 -6.75 16.91 -0.74
CA SER A 117 -7.54 17.95 -1.41
C SER A 117 -6.93 18.36 -2.75
N ASP A 118 -5.60 18.42 -2.83
CA ASP A 118 -4.85 18.83 -4.02
C ASP A 118 -3.50 18.10 -4.05
N ARG A 119 -3.07 17.66 -5.24
CA ARG A 119 -1.75 17.06 -5.48
C ARG A 119 -0.58 17.97 -5.13
N SER A 120 -0.78 19.29 -5.12
CA SER A 120 0.21 20.29 -4.68
C SER A 120 0.49 20.23 -3.17
N SER A 121 -0.45 19.70 -2.38
CA SER A 121 -0.31 19.50 -0.93
C SER A 121 0.48 18.24 -0.60
N ASN A 122 1.07 18.19 0.60
CA ASN A 122 1.76 17.03 1.16
C ASN A 122 1.10 16.49 2.43
N PHE A 123 -0.14 16.91 2.70
CA PHE A 123 -0.91 16.50 3.85
C PHE A 123 -2.26 15.90 3.40
N PRO A 124 -2.75 14.87 4.10
CA PRO A 124 -4.09 14.34 3.86
C PRO A 124 -5.16 15.36 4.26
N THR A 125 -6.34 15.23 3.65
CA THR A 125 -7.53 15.98 4.04
C THR A 125 -8.10 15.39 5.34
N PRO A 126 -8.48 16.21 6.34
CA PRO A 126 -9.24 15.72 7.50
C PRO A 126 -10.50 14.99 7.06
N PHE A 127 -10.87 13.90 7.74
CA PHE A 127 -11.96 13.02 7.31
C PHE A 127 -13.28 13.78 7.09
N GLU A 128 -13.57 14.78 7.91
CA GLU A 128 -14.79 15.59 7.83
C GLU A 128 -14.91 16.41 6.53
N GLN A 129 -13.79 16.63 5.83
CA GLN A 129 -13.71 17.38 4.58
C GLN A 129 -13.51 16.49 3.35
N THR A 130 -13.37 15.17 3.56
CA THR A 130 -13.22 14.20 2.48
C THR A 130 -14.52 14.01 1.69
N LYS A 131 -14.41 13.77 0.39
CA LYS A 131 -15.56 13.58 -0.52
C LYS A 131 -15.55 12.21 -1.19
N MET A 132 -14.39 11.58 -1.31
CA MET A 132 -14.26 10.28 -1.97
C MET A 132 -14.98 9.20 -1.17
N TRP A 133 -14.79 9.14 0.14
CA TRP A 133 -15.31 8.05 0.97
C TRP A 133 -16.84 7.98 1.01
N SER A 134 -17.52 9.12 0.96
CA SER A 134 -18.99 9.20 0.86
C SER A 134 -19.54 8.95 -0.54
N SER A 135 -18.66 8.98 -1.55
CA SER A 135 -18.99 8.76 -2.97
C SER A 135 -18.82 7.31 -3.42
N ILE A 136 -18.43 6.42 -2.52
CA ILE A 136 -18.08 5.03 -2.79
C ILE A 136 -19.09 4.09 -2.13
N LYS A 137 -19.46 3.03 -2.86
CA LYS A 137 -20.10 1.83 -2.31
C LYS A 137 -19.07 0.71 -2.22
N VAL A 138 -18.92 0.11 -1.05
CA VAL A 138 -18.07 -1.08 -0.86
C VAL A 138 -18.83 -2.30 -1.35
N GLU A 139 -18.34 -2.93 -2.42
CA GLU A 139 -18.94 -4.17 -2.95
C GLU A 139 -18.27 -5.42 -2.33
N TRP A 140 -17.01 -5.29 -1.93
CA TRP A 140 -16.27 -6.35 -1.22
C TRP A 140 -15.07 -5.78 -0.46
N ILE A 141 -14.66 -6.46 0.60
CA ILE A 141 -13.40 -6.23 1.31
C ILE A 141 -12.84 -7.57 1.80
N TYR A 142 -11.53 -7.65 1.99
CA TYR A 142 -10.81 -8.88 2.35
C TYR A 142 -11.31 -9.61 3.62
N PHE A 143 -11.92 -8.91 4.58
CA PHE A 143 -12.50 -9.51 5.78
C PHE A 143 -14.02 -9.79 5.67
N GLY A 144 -14.57 -9.78 4.46
CA GLY A 144 -15.90 -10.32 4.15
C GLY A 144 -17.10 -9.45 4.51
N LYS A 145 -16.89 -8.21 4.98
CA LYS A 145 -17.97 -7.27 5.33
C LYS A 145 -18.26 -6.32 4.18
N THR A 146 -19.54 -6.16 3.81
CA THR A 146 -19.97 -5.26 2.72
C THR A 146 -20.62 -3.98 3.24
N ASP A 147 -21.26 -4.01 4.41
CA ASP A 147 -21.85 -2.81 5.05
C ASP A 147 -20.79 -2.06 5.88
N ILE A 148 -19.93 -1.32 5.20
CA ILE A 148 -18.83 -0.57 5.82
C ILE A 148 -19.11 0.92 5.66
N SER A 149 -19.12 1.65 6.78
CA SER A 149 -19.23 3.10 6.77
C SER A 149 -18.00 3.75 6.11
N ALA A 150 -18.20 4.92 5.50
CA ALA A 150 -17.12 5.73 4.92
C ALA A 150 -15.94 5.92 5.89
N GLN A 151 -16.22 6.14 7.17
CA GLN A 151 -15.21 6.31 8.22
C GLN A 151 -14.40 5.05 8.46
N ASN A 152 -15.05 3.89 8.56
CA ASN A 152 -14.37 2.62 8.78
C ASN A 152 -13.52 2.23 7.57
N LEU A 153 -14.01 2.48 6.35
CA LEU A 153 -13.23 2.27 5.13
C LEU A 153 -11.98 3.18 5.09
N ALA A 154 -12.17 4.47 5.37
CA ALA A 154 -11.08 5.44 5.40
C ALA A 154 -10.00 5.05 6.43
N ILE A 155 -10.39 4.70 7.66
CA ILE A 155 -9.46 4.25 8.70
C ILE A 155 -8.77 2.95 8.30
N ASN A 156 -9.49 2.02 7.69
CA ASN A 156 -8.94 0.73 7.27
C ASN A 156 -7.86 0.90 6.20
N MET A 157 -8.11 1.73 5.18
CA MET A 157 -7.13 2.03 4.14
C MET A 157 -5.98 2.92 4.63
N ALA A 158 -6.26 3.88 5.52
CA ALA A 158 -5.24 4.74 6.12
C ALA A 158 -4.25 3.97 7.01
N SER A 159 -4.69 2.88 7.63
CA SER A 159 -3.92 2.04 8.54
C SER A 159 -3.49 0.69 7.94
N ALA A 160 -3.67 0.51 6.62
CA ALA A 160 -3.38 -0.74 5.90
C ALA A 160 -4.01 -2.00 6.55
N GLY A 161 -5.18 -1.85 7.17
CA GLY A 161 -5.88 -2.94 7.85
C GLY A 161 -5.50 -3.17 9.31
N TYR A 162 -4.60 -2.36 9.89
CA TYR A 162 -4.30 -2.41 11.32
C TYR A 162 -5.54 -2.09 12.16
N TYR A 163 -6.31 -1.08 11.74
CA TYR A 163 -7.65 -0.82 12.25
C TYR A 163 -8.70 -1.19 11.21
N ARG A 164 -9.86 -1.65 11.67
CA ARG A 164 -11.05 -1.89 10.81
C ARG A 164 -12.23 -1.01 11.20
N CYS A 165 -12.24 -0.56 12.46
CA CYS A 165 -13.39 0.11 13.05
C CYS A 165 -12.96 1.28 13.92
N ALA A 166 -13.64 2.42 13.77
CA ALA A 166 -13.45 3.59 14.64
C ALA A 166 -14.02 3.38 16.04
N SER A 167 -15.21 2.75 16.13
CA SER A 167 -15.99 2.61 17.37
C SER A 167 -16.65 1.24 17.48
N THR A 168 -17.03 0.86 18.69
CA THR A 168 -17.74 -0.39 19.00
C THR A 168 -19.09 -0.50 18.30
N VAL A 169 -19.81 0.61 18.17
CA VAL A 169 -21.14 0.69 17.54
C VAL A 169 -21.10 0.20 16.09
N ASN A 170 -20.04 0.52 15.36
CA ASN A 170 -19.87 0.14 13.95
C ASN A 170 -19.08 -1.17 13.77
N CYS A 171 -18.76 -1.85 14.88
CA CYS A 171 -17.90 -3.03 14.96
C CYS A 171 -18.51 -4.13 15.83
N THR A 172 -19.78 -4.46 15.57
CA THR A 172 -20.55 -5.44 16.35
C THR A 172 -20.03 -6.87 16.23
N GLU A 173 -19.33 -7.18 15.14
CA GLU A 173 -18.83 -8.53 14.86
C GLU A 173 -17.64 -8.90 15.76
N PRO A 174 -17.70 -10.00 16.52
CA PRO A 174 -16.60 -10.44 17.39
C PRO A 174 -15.26 -10.59 16.66
N ALA A 175 -15.30 -11.04 15.39
CA ALA A 175 -14.11 -11.19 14.55
C ALA A 175 -13.36 -9.87 14.26
N ASN A 176 -14.03 -8.73 14.44
CA ASN A 176 -13.46 -7.40 14.21
C ASN A 176 -13.11 -6.65 15.51
N ALA A 177 -13.49 -7.18 16.68
CA ALA A 177 -13.23 -6.55 17.98
C ALA A 177 -11.74 -6.27 18.22
N ALA A 178 -10.86 -7.18 17.78
CA ALA A 178 -9.40 -7.02 17.87
C ALA A 178 -8.81 -5.92 16.96
N PHE A 179 -9.62 -5.35 16.06
CA PHE A 179 -9.21 -4.32 15.09
C PHE A 179 -9.86 -2.95 15.38
N LEU A 180 -10.49 -2.82 16.54
CA LEU A 180 -11.06 -1.57 17.03
C LEU A 180 -9.96 -0.61 17.47
N VAL A 181 -10.09 0.67 17.11
CA VAL A 181 -9.10 1.72 17.47
C VAL A 181 -8.87 1.80 18.98
N SER A 182 -9.91 1.76 19.80
CA SER A 182 -9.78 1.85 21.27
C SER A 182 -9.27 0.58 21.94
N GLY A 183 -9.37 -0.58 21.28
CA GLY A 183 -9.04 -1.89 21.85
C GLY A 183 -7.64 -2.40 21.48
N ARG A 184 -6.98 -1.77 20.51
CA ARG A 184 -5.68 -2.20 19.97
C ARG A 184 -4.58 -1.19 20.34
N PRO A 185 -3.32 -1.61 20.56
CA PRO A 185 -2.23 -0.69 20.84
C PRO A 185 -2.15 0.42 19.80
N LYS A 186 -1.77 1.62 20.27
CA LYS A 186 -1.59 2.79 19.40
C LYS A 186 -0.62 2.45 18.27
N MET A 187 -1.09 2.62 17.04
CA MET A 187 -0.29 2.37 15.85
C MET A 187 0.97 3.25 15.81
N SER A 188 2.04 2.73 15.23
CA SER A 188 3.24 3.51 14.92
C SER A 188 2.88 4.72 14.05
N ASN A 189 3.43 5.88 14.38
CA ASN A 189 3.29 7.11 13.59
C ASN A 189 3.85 6.98 12.17
N VAL A 190 4.70 5.98 11.94
CA VAL A 190 5.26 5.64 10.64
C VAL A 190 4.73 4.32 10.10
N LEU A 191 3.68 3.70 10.68
CA LEU A 191 3.07 2.45 10.16
C LEU A 191 3.99 1.21 10.18
N ASP A 192 5.08 1.18 10.96
CA ASP A 192 6.00 0.02 11.00
C ASP A 192 5.30 -1.27 11.46
N ASP A 193 4.28 -1.14 12.31
CA ASP A 193 3.45 -2.21 12.88
C ASP A 193 2.19 -2.54 12.05
N ALA A 194 1.93 -1.79 10.97
CA ALA A 194 0.86 -2.10 10.04
C ALA A 194 1.19 -3.36 9.22
N PRO A 195 0.18 -4.05 8.65
CA PRO A 195 0.40 -5.11 7.70
C PRO A 195 1.25 -4.66 6.49
N ALA A 196 2.15 -5.53 6.03
CA ALA A 196 3.00 -5.25 4.87
C ALA A 196 2.18 -5.16 3.57
N SER A 197 1.26 -6.12 3.41
CA SER A 197 0.37 -6.24 2.27
C SER A 197 -1.06 -5.98 2.71
N TYR A 198 -1.86 -5.47 1.78
CA TYR A 198 -3.27 -5.18 1.96
C TYR A 198 -4.04 -5.83 0.81
N GLU A 199 -4.83 -6.84 1.15
CA GLU A 199 -5.64 -7.61 0.20
C GLU A 199 -6.68 -6.77 -0.53
N GLY A 200 -7.10 -5.66 0.09
CA GLY A 200 -7.84 -4.63 -0.62
C GLY A 200 -9.34 -4.58 -0.36
N ALA A 201 -9.97 -3.67 -1.10
CA ALA A 201 -11.41 -3.51 -1.18
C ALA A 201 -11.81 -3.23 -2.63
N LEU A 202 -12.96 -3.77 -3.02
CA LEU A 202 -13.59 -3.54 -4.31
C LEU A 202 -14.64 -2.44 -4.15
N LEU A 203 -14.36 -1.28 -4.74
CA LEU A 203 -15.05 -0.03 -4.49
C LEU A 203 -15.76 0.44 -5.75
N ARG A 204 -17.08 0.62 -5.70
CA ARG A 204 -17.86 1.19 -6.79
C ARG A 204 -18.00 2.69 -6.59
N PHE A 205 -17.60 3.48 -7.59
CA PHE A 205 -17.66 4.94 -7.53
C PHE A 205 -19.01 5.44 -8.06
N LYS A 206 -19.77 6.13 -7.21
CA LYS A 206 -21.16 6.55 -7.50
C LYS A 206 -21.29 8.00 -7.92
N GLN A 207 -20.29 8.84 -7.66
CA GLN A 207 -20.33 10.27 -7.95
C GLN A 207 -19.15 10.67 -8.85
N SER A 208 -19.46 11.37 -9.93
CA SER A 208 -18.48 11.99 -10.81
C SER A 208 -17.66 13.04 -10.05
N GLY A 209 -16.40 13.20 -10.42
CA GLY A 209 -15.47 14.08 -9.73
C GLY A 209 -14.03 13.62 -9.85
N ILE A 210 -13.12 14.44 -9.34
CA ILE A 210 -11.70 14.11 -9.27
C ILE A 210 -11.33 13.91 -7.80
N TYR A 211 -10.86 12.72 -7.47
CA TYR A 211 -10.42 12.34 -6.14
C TYR A 211 -8.91 12.17 -6.13
N HIS A 212 -8.21 12.98 -5.34
CA HIS A 212 -6.78 12.87 -5.15
C HIS A 212 -6.48 12.04 -3.90
N TYR A 213 -5.39 11.28 -3.95
CA TYR A 213 -4.97 10.45 -2.84
C TYR A 213 -3.46 10.34 -2.76
N MET A 214 -2.98 9.98 -1.58
CA MET A 214 -1.56 9.78 -1.31
C MET A 214 -1.31 8.62 -0.36
N CYS A 215 -0.07 8.15 -0.36
CA CYS A 215 0.47 7.30 0.69
C CYS A 215 1.27 8.18 1.64
N THR A 216 0.85 8.30 2.90
CA THR A 216 1.57 9.11 3.89
C THR A 216 2.87 8.45 4.33
N ARG A 217 2.90 7.12 4.34
CA ARG A 217 4.11 6.36 4.66
C ARG A 217 5.23 6.73 3.70
N ASN A 218 5.01 6.60 2.39
CA ASN A 218 6.06 6.84 1.40
C ASN A 218 6.19 8.30 0.97
N ASN A 219 5.79 9.25 1.82
CA ASN A 219 5.98 10.69 1.59
C ASN A 219 7.22 11.25 2.32
N SER A 220 7.79 10.50 3.28
CA SER A 220 8.93 10.92 4.09
C SER A 220 10.28 10.45 3.56
N PHE A 221 10.30 9.56 2.56
CA PHE A 221 11.50 8.77 2.23
C PHE A 221 12.22 9.22 0.95
N SER A 222 11.60 10.05 0.11
CA SER A 222 12.28 10.51 -1.10
C SER A 222 11.78 11.88 -1.56
N ASN A 223 12.48 12.44 -2.55
CA ASN A 223 12.09 13.68 -3.22
C ASN A 223 10.84 13.52 -4.10
N ARG A 224 10.23 12.33 -4.14
CA ARG A 224 9.04 12.01 -4.93
C ARG A 224 7.90 11.53 -4.03
N SER A 225 6.80 12.27 -4.03
CA SER A 225 5.61 11.89 -3.29
C SER A 225 4.83 10.80 -4.02
N GLN A 226 4.49 9.71 -3.31
CA GLN A 226 3.55 8.70 -3.79
C GLN A 226 2.11 9.25 -3.76
N LYS A 227 1.65 9.76 -4.90
CA LYS A 227 0.33 10.41 -5.09
C LYS A 227 -0.34 9.92 -6.37
N GLY A 228 -1.67 9.92 -6.36
CA GLY A 228 -2.46 9.58 -7.54
C GLY A 228 -3.79 10.32 -7.60
N SER A 229 -4.55 10.08 -8.66
CA SER A 229 -5.85 10.68 -8.92
C SER A 229 -6.78 9.69 -9.61
N ILE A 230 -8.05 9.70 -9.20
CA ILE A 230 -9.14 9.02 -9.85
C ILE A 230 -10.07 10.10 -10.40
N ALA A 231 -10.23 10.15 -11.71
CA ALA A 231 -11.21 10.99 -12.38
C ALA A 231 -12.40 10.11 -12.78
N VAL A 232 -13.54 10.34 -12.14
CA VAL A 232 -14.81 9.68 -12.43
C VAL A 232 -15.61 10.62 -13.33
N LYS A 233 -15.88 10.15 -14.55
CA LYS A 233 -16.70 10.85 -15.54
C LYS A 233 -18.17 10.54 -15.30
#